data_AF-A0A246Q6M5-F1
#
_entry.id   AF-A0A246Q6M5-F1
#
_cell.length_a   1.000
_cell.length_b   1.000
_cell.length_c   1.000
_cell.angle_alpha   90.00
_cell.angle_beta   90.00
_cell.angle_gamma   90.00
#
_symmetry.space_group_name_H-M   'P 1'
#
loop_
_entity.id
_entity.type
_entity.pdbx_description
1 polymer ?
#
loop_
_entity_poly.entity_id
_entity_poly.type
_entity_poly.pdbx_seq_one_letter_code
_entity_poly.pdbx_strand_id
1 'polypeptide(L)'
;MAVAAAPPPVLPPGGHYLSAGEQLQVQGQALSGWIFEAPGDIRETAKWLSRQLPVLRDLLVAPGLVVLSGMDAQSHWSARLTDGGHGWVQGTLSRLPLEQTPVARVAAPWQPEGARLHFDVRWREARLAGAQQVWTHGATPGELRPRLRAALQREGWRAGATDAAFPGRWFKAAMQLSIVVVEQPPGSAIVTVLDWRE
;
A
#
# COMPACT_ATOMS: atom_id res chain seq x y z
N MET A 1 4.73 21.63 -5.09
CA MET A 1 6.16 21.28 -5.14
C MET A 1 6.28 19.83 -4.67
N ALA A 2 6.87 18.96 -5.48
CA ALA A 2 7.11 17.57 -5.07
C ALA A 2 8.15 17.57 -3.94
N VAL A 3 7.83 16.96 -2.81
CA VAL A 3 8.82 16.70 -1.76
C VAL A 3 9.84 15.75 -2.39
N ALA A 4 11.10 16.16 -2.49
CA ALA A 4 12.16 15.29 -2.97
C ALA A 4 12.17 14.03 -2.10
N ALA A 5 12.07 12.86 -2.74
CA ALA A 5 12.10 11.59 -2.02
C ALA A 5 13.40 11.53 -1.22
N ALA A 6 13.29 11.22 0.08
CA ALA A 6 14.47 11.04 0.90
C ALA A 6 15.32 9.91 0.30
N PRO A 7 16.66 10.03 0.30
CA PRO A 7 17.49 8.92 -0.13
C PRO A 7 17.20 7.71 0.77
N PRO A 8 17.21 6.49 0.20
CA PRO A 8 17.10 5.29 1.00
C PRO A 8 18.23 5.25 2.04
N PRO A 9 17.94 4.84 3.29
CA PRO A 9 18.97 4.60 4.29
C PRO A 9 20.01 3.56 3.84
N VAL A 10 21.13 3.49 4.53
CA VAL A 10 22.11 2.41 4.25
C VAL A 10 21.51 1.08 4.71
N LEU A 11 21.81 -0.01 4.02
CA LEU A 11 21.43 -1.38 4.40
C LEU A 11 22.61 -2.15 4.98
N PRO A 12 22.36 -3.25 5.72
CA PRO A 12 23.41 -4.18 6.11
C PRO A 12 24.24 -4.63 4.90
N PRO A 13 25.55 -4.94 5.07
CA PRO A 13 26.40 -5.40 3.98
C PRO A 13 25.78 -6.56 3.19
N GLY A 14 25.77 -6.45 1.86
CA GLY A 14 25.13 -7.42 0.96
C GLY A 14 23.62 -7.26 0.80
N GLY A 15 23.00 -6.32 1.52
CA GLY A 15 21.60 -5.97 1.33
C GLY A 15 21.37 -5.10 0.10
N HIS A 16 20.16 -5.18 -0.44
CA HIS A 16 19.73 -4.42 -1.60
C HIS A 16 18.26 -4.01 -1.49
N TYR A 17 17.91 -2.92 -2.17
CA TYR A 17 16.54 -2.44 -2.24
C TYR A 17 15.79 -3.08 -3.41
N LEU A 18 14.53 -3.43 -3.17
CA LEU A 18 13.54 -3.78 -4.17
C LEU A 18 12.69 -2.53 -4.49
N SER A 19 12.10 -2.48 -5.68
CA SER A 19 11.24 -1.36 -6.04
C SER A 19 9.96 -1.37 -5.19
N ALA A 20 9.64 -0.21 -4.61
CA ALA A 20 8.43 0.03 -3.82
C ALA A 20 7.54 1.14 -4.43
N GLY A 21 7.85 1.55 -5.67
CA GLY A 21 7.40 2.80 -6.26
C GLY A 21 8.27 4.00 -5.86
N GLU A 22 8.40 4.96 -6.75
CA GLU A 22 9.22 6.18 -6.57
C GLU A 22 8.52 7.23 -5.70
N GLN A 23 7.18 7.22 -5.69
CA GLN A 23 6.36 8.09 -4.84
C GLN A 23 5.22 7.28 -4.24
N LEU A 24 5.11 7.29 -2.92
CA LEU A 24 4.04 6.62 -2.19
C LEU A 24 3.23 7.65 -1.41
N GLN A 25 1.91 7.49 -1.37
CA GLN A 25 1.02 8.29 -0.54
C GLN A 25 0.07 7.36 0.22
N VAL A 26 -0.13 7.59 1.50
CA VAL A 26 -1.09 6.88 2.34
C VAL A 26 -2.07 7.91 2.91
N GLN A 27 -3.36 7.75 2.65
CA GLN A 27 -4.44 8.63 3.12
C GLN A 27 -4.24 10.11 2.70
N GLY A 28 -3.60 10.34 1.54
CA GLY A 28 -3.24 11.67 1.04
C GLY A 28 -1.99 12.28 1.66
N GLN A 29 -1.27 11.54 2.51
CA GLN A 29 0.03 11.92 3.06
C GLN A 29 1.15 11.23 2.27
N ALA A 30 2.15 11.97 1.83
CA ALA A 30 3.35 11.42 1.23
C ALA A 30 4.11 10.53 2.23
N LEU A 31 4.52 9.36 1.77
CA LEU A 31 5.36 8.41 2.49
C LEU A 31 6.60 8.12 1.65
N SER A 32 7.76 8.06 2.28
CA SER A 32 8.92 7.40 1.66
C SER A 32 8.96 5.96 2.16
N GLY A 33 8.89 5.00 1.25
CA GLY A 33 8.88 3.57 1.56
C GLY A 33 9.94 2.85 0.72
N TRP A 34 10.65 1.93 1.35
CA TRP A 34 11.66 1.12 0.69
C TRP A 34 11.45 -0.33 1.11
N ILE A 35 11.42 -1.23 0.13
CA ILE A 35 11.45 -2.68 0.37
C ILE A 35 12.90 -3.10 0.23
N PHE A 36 13.40 -3.96 1.10
CA PHE A 36 14.77 -4.45 1.01
C PHE A 36 14.88 -5.91 1.38
N GLU A 37 15.98 -6.51 0.93
CA GLU A 37 16.45 -7.80 1.38
C GLU A 37 17.87 -7.64 1.92
N ALA A 38 18.19 -8.35 3.00
CA ALA A 38 19.52 -8.34 3.59
C ALA A 38 19.92 -9.77 4.02
N PRO A 39 21.17 -10.18 3.83
CA PRO A 39 21.64 -11.46 4.32
C PRO A 39 21.76 -11.44 5.85
N GLY A 40 21.52 -12.59 6.48
CA GLY A 40 21.64 -12.80 7.92
C GLY A 40 20.32 -13.07 8.61
N ASP A 41 20.30 -12.94 9.93
CA ASP A 41 19.12 -13.13 10.75
C ASP A 41 18.44 -11.80 11.12
N ILE A 42 17.16 -11.89 11.50
CA ILE A 42 16.32 -10.74 11.85
C ILE A 42 16.91 -9.93 13.00
N ARG A 43 17.53 -10.58 14.00
CA ARG A 43 18.04 -9.91 15.19
C ARG A 43 19.25 -9.05 14.85
N GLU A 44 20.19 -9.59 14.07
CA GLU A 44 21.38 -8.83 13.65
C GLU A 44 21.00 -7.71 12.68
N THR A 45 20.05 -7.95 11.78
CA THR A 45 19.49 -6.91 10.91
C THR A 45 18.83 -5.79 11.72
N ALA A 46 18.00 -6.14 12.72
CA ALA A 46 17.35 -5.17 13.59
C ALA A 46 18.36 -4.33 14.38
N LYS A 47 19.37 -4.97 14.99
CA LYS A 47 20.46 -4.27 15.70
C LYS A 47 21.21 -3.32 14.78
N TRP A 48 21.52 -3.77 13.56
CA TRP A 48 22.24 -2.97 12.59
C TRP A 48 21.43 -1.73 12.21
N LEU A 49 20.13 -1.90 11.90
CA LEU A 49 19.23 -0.80 11.56
C LEU A 49 19.09 0.20 12.71
N SER A 50 18.90 -0.24 13.95
CA SER A 50 18.84 0.65 15.11
C SER A 50 20.14 1.41 15.37
N ARG A 51 21.31 0.87 14.99
CA ARG A 51 22.59 1.60 15.09
C ARG A 51 22.73 2.68 14.03
N GLN A 52 22.28 2.39 12.80
CA GLN A 52 22.40 3.31 11.66
C GLN A 52 21.31 4.37 11.64
N LEU A 53 20.13 4.03 12.16
CA LEU A 53 18.99 4.91 12.37
C LEU A 53 18.60 4.86 13.85
N PRO A 54 19.28 5.63 14.72
CA PRO A 54 18.99 5.65 16.17
C PRO A 54 17.55 6.03 16.53
N VAL A 55 16.81 6.61 15.60
CA VAL A 55 15.38 6.89 15.74
C VAL A 55 14.53 5.62 15.86
N LEU A 56 14.98 4.48 15.31
CA LEU A 56 14.34 3.17 15.37
C LEU A 56 14.65 2.49 16.72
N ARG A 57 14.06 3.01 17.79
CA ARG A 57 14.33 2.61 19.18
C ARG A 57 13.26 1.73 19.80
N ASP A 58 12.02 1.85 19.33
CA ASP A 58 10.88 1.10 19.85
C ASP A 58 10.79 -0.24 19.13
N LEU A 59 10.76 -1.33 19.88
CA LEU A 59 10.75 -2.69 19.35
C LEU A 59 9.43 -3.39 19.66
N LEU A 60 8.78 -3.91 18.61
CA LEU A 60 7.65 -4.82 18.71
C LEU A 60 8.02 -6.15 18.05
N VAL A 61 7.78 -7.25 18.76
CA VAL A 61 8.03 -8.61 18.28
C VAL A 61 6.71 -9.36 18.24
N ALA A 62 6.42 -9.97 17.09
CA ALA A 62 5.27 -10.83 16.85
C ALA A 62 5.71 -12.10 16.11
N PRO A 63 4.90 -13.17 16.07
CA PRO A 63 5.26 -14.38 15.33
C PRO A 63 5.61 -14.08 13.87
N GLY A 64 6.84 -14.41 13.46
CA GLY A 64 7.36 -14.18 12.11
C GLY A 64 7.68 -12.72 11.76
N LEU A 65 7.64 -11.79 12.73
CA LEU A 65 7.68 -10.36 12.49
C LEU A 65 8.42 -9.60 13.59
N VAL A 66 9.33 -8.73 13.19
CA VAL A 66 9.91 -7.71 14.05
C VAL A 66 9.60 -6.33 13.46
N VAL A 67 9.12 -5.41 14.29
CA VAL A 67 8.92 -4.01 13.92
C VAL A 67 9.79 -3.14 14.81
N LEU A 68 10.63 -2.31 14.18
CA LEU A 68 11.31 -1.21 14.82
C LEU A 68 10.59 0.07 14.47
N SER A 69 10.44 0.99 15.41
CA SER A 69 9.79 2.27 15.15
C SER A 69 10.35 3.39 16.02
N GLY A 70 9.96 4.60 15.67
CA GLY A 70 10.16 5.76 16.51
C GLY A 70 9.91 7.03 15.72
N MET A 71 10.26 8.16 16.30
CA MET A 71 10.10 9.46 15.66
C MET A 71 11.26 10.39 15.99
N ASP A 72 11.59 11.22 15.00
CA ASP A 72 12.43 12.41 15.16
C ASP A 72 11.53 13.67 15.11
N ALA A 73 12.15 14.86 15.03
CA ALA A 73 11.42 16.12 15.00
C ALA A 73 10.56 16.33 13.73
N GLN A 74 10.82 15.58 12.67
CA GLN A 74 10.24 15.79 11.35
C GLN A 74 9.43 14.60 10.84
N SER A 75 9.64 13.39 11.36
CA SER A 75 9.08 12.17 10.78
C SER A 75 8.88 11.04 11.78
N HIS A 76 7.82 10.27 11.56
CA HIS A 76 7.71 8.90 12.06
C HIS A 76 8.51 7.96 11.16
N TRP A 77 9.22 7.04 11.79
CA TRP A 77 9.99 5.99 11.15
C TRP A 77 9.47 4.62 11.58
N SER A 78 9.43 3.69 10.65
CA SER A 78 9.08 2.29 10.92
C SER A 78 9.88 1.37 10.01
N ALA A 79 10.48 0.33 10.58
CA ALA A 79 11.10 -0.76 9.86
C ALA A 79 10.38 -2.07 10.22
N ARG A 80 9.87 -2.76 9.22
CA ARG A 80 9.27 -4.08 9.35
C ARG A 80 10.26 -5.12 8.85
N LEU A 81 10.48 -6.18 9.61
CA LEU A 81 11.41 -7.26 9.29
C LEU A 81 10.69 -8.61 9.41
N THR A 82 10.86 -9.46 8.42
CA THR A 82 10.33 -10.82 8.40
C THR A 82 11.41 -11.78 7.94
N ASP A 83 11.28 -13.04 8.31
CA ASP A 83 12.18 -14.09 7.82
C ASP A 83 11.91 -14.29 6.32
N GLY A 84 12.89 -14.01 5.48
CA GLY A 84 12.85 -14.27 4.04
C GLY A 84 13.17 -15.73 3.70
N GLY A 85 13.56 -16.54 4.69
CA GLY A 85 14.06 -17.89 4.49
C GLY A 85 15.50 -17.89 3.98
N HIS A 86 16.13 -19.07 4.00
CA HIS A 86 17.48 -19.28 3.45
C HIS A 86 18.57 -18.34 3.98
N GLY A 87 18.41 -17.83 5.21
CA GLY A 87 19.36 -16.89 5.81
C GLY A 87 19.25 -15.47 5.26
N TRP A 88 18.06 -15.09 4.78
CA TRP A 88 17.74 -13.73 4.34
C TRP A 88 16.64 -13.13 5.21
N VAL A 89 16.75 -11.83 5.43
CA VAL A 89 15.71 -10.99 6.00
C VAL A 89 15.09 -10.18 4.88
N GLN A 90 13.77 -10.24 4.78
CA GLN A 90 13.01 -9.32 3.95
C GLN A 90 12.43 -8.24 4.86
N GLY A 91 12.46 -6.99 4.41
CA GLY A 91 11.94 -5.90 5.21
C GLY A 91 11.38 -4.75 4.42
N THR A 92 10.64 -3.91 5.13
CA THR A 92 10.25 -2.59 4.66
C THR A 92 10.80 -1.54 5.61
N LEU A 93 11.23 -0.41 5.08
CA LEU A 93 11.58 0.77 5.83
C LEU A 93 10.69 1.91 5.34
N SER A 94 10.09 2.65 6.26
CA SER A 94 9.09 3.66 5.95
C SER A 94 9.33 4.91 6.77
N ARG A 95 9.15 6.05 6.14
CA ARG A 95 9.26 7.37 6.74
C ARG A 95 8.03 8.19 6.38
N LEU A 96 7.31 8.64 7.40
CA LEU A 96 6.13 9.50 7.31
C LEU A 96 6.45 10.87 7.94
N PRO A 97 6.62 11.93 7.14
CA PRO A 97 6.75 13.28 7.67
C PRO A 97 5.57 13.69 8.58
N LEU A 98 5.86 14.36 9.70
CA LEU A 98 4.87 14.80 10.70
C LEU A 98 4.03 15.97 10.21
N GLU A 99 4.65 16.90 9.49
CA GLU A 99 3.98 18.05 8.89
C GLU A 99 3.74 17.79 7.41
N GLN A 100 2.46 17.61 7.05
CA GLN A 100 2.07 17.43 5.66
C GLN A 100 0.75 18.11 5.37
N THR A 101 0.67 18.79 4.23
CA THR A 101 -0.61 19.21 3.68
C THR A 101 -1.22 18.01 2.96
N PRO A 102 -2.43 17.55 3.35
CA PRO A 102 -3.10 16.45 2.68
C PRO A 102 -3.28 16.80 1.20
N VAL A 103 -2.80 15.94 0.31
CA VAL A 103 -3.07 16.07 -1.11
C VAL A 103 -4.52 15.65 -1.37
N ALA A 104 -5.20 16.39 -2.25
CA ALA A 104 -6.58 16.10 -2.60
C ALA A 104 -6.73 14.63 -3.06
N ARG A 105 -7.73 13.94 -2.49
CA ARG A 105 -8.06 12.58 -2.92
C ARG A 105 -8.67 12.64 -4.31
N VAL A 106 -8.07 11.93 -5.27
CA VAL A 106 -8.75 11.57 -6.51
C VAL A 106 -9.79 10.52 -6.13
N ALA A 107 -11.07 10.83 -6.36
CA ALA A 107 -12.15 9.90 -6.15
C ALA A 107 -11.91 8.63 -7.00
N ALA A 108 -12.23 7.46 -6.45
CA ALA A 108 -12.31 6.27 -7.29
C ALA A 108 -13.29 6.57 -8.44
N PRO A 109 -12.97 6.19 -9.68
CA PRO A 109 -13.84 6.48 -10.82
C PRO A 109 -15.25 5.95 -10.57
N TRP A 110 -15.34 4.85 -9.82
CA TRP A 110 -16.55 4.24 -9.33
C TRP A 110 -16.60 4.39 -7.79
N GLN A 111 -17.64 5.01 -7.25
CA GLN A 111 -17.90 5.02 -5.81
C GLN A 111 -19.37 4.67 -5.61
N PRO A 112 -19.71 3.48 -5.08
CA PRO A 112 -21.10 3.20 -4.78
C PRO A 112 -21.58 4.18 -3.70
N GLU A 113 -22.77 4.73 -3.92
CA GLU A 113 -23.42 5.59 -2.94
C GLU A 113 -23.49 4.89 -1.59
N GLY A 114 -23.14 5.60 -0.50
CA GLY A 114 -23.07 5.01 0.84
C GLY A 114 -21.79 4.23 1.15
N ALA A 115 -20.82 4.16 0.23
CA ALA A 115 -19.50 3.60 0.54
C ALA A 115 -18.66 4.56 1.39
N ARG A 116 -17.99 4.01 2.41
CA ARG A 116 -17.05 4.72 3.28
C ARG A 116 -15.64 4.23 3.01
N LEU A 117 -14.76 5.15 2.64
CA LEU A 117 -13.31 4.90 2.48
C LEU A 117 -12.66 4.77 3.85
N HIS A 118 -11.91 3.70 4.07
CA HIS A 118 -11.12 3.49 5.29
C HIS A 118 -9.62 3.57 5.04
N PHE A 119 -9.17 3.21 3.83
CA PHE A 119 -7.75 3.18 3.48
C PHE A 119 -7.56 3.54 2.02
N ASP A 120 -6.60 4.42 1.72
CA ASP A 120 -6.16 4.82 0.38
C ASP A 120 -4.63 4.80 0.39
N VAL A 121 -4.03 4.02 -0.48
CA VAL A 121 -2.60 4.08 -0.78
C VAL A 121 -2.43 4.32 -2.27
N ARG A 122 -1.50 5.19 -2.66
CA ARG A 122 -1.20 5.51 -4.05
C ARG A 122 0.27 5.43 -4.30
N TRP A 123 0.65 4.95 -5.47
CA TRP A 123 2.04 4.87 -5.89
C TRP A 123 2.22 5.46 -7.28
N ARG A 124 3.44 5.88 -7.55
CA ARG A 124 3.95 6.20 -8.89
C ARG A 124 5.35 5.63 -9.03
N GLU A 125 5.63 5.00 -10.16
CA GLU A 125 6.90 4.39 -10.53
C GLU A 125 7.14 4.57 -12.03
N ALA A 126 8.09 5.42 -12.42
CA ALA A 126 8.39 5.71 -13.81
C ALA A 126 7.14 6.09 -14.65
N ARG A 127 6.61 5.16 -15.46
CA ARG A 127 5.41 5.34 -16.30
C ARG A 127 4.18 4.60 -15.79
N LEU A 128 4.25 4.05 -14.59
CA LEU A 128 3.14 3.36 -13.94
C LEU A 128 2.73 4.15 -12.71
N ALA A 129 1.43 4.29 -12.49
CA ALA A 129 0.90 4.77 -11.25
C ALA A 129 -0.31 3.94 -10.85
N GLY A 130 -0.66 3.97 -9.58
CA GLY A 130 -1.75 3.18 -9.08
C GLY A 130 -2.29 3.65 -7.75
N ALA A 131 -3.42 3.06 -7.38
CA ALA A 131 -4.11 3.29 -6.13
C ALA A 131 -4.71 1.98 -5.63
N GLN A 132 -4.56 1.70 -4.33
CA GLN A 132 -5.27 0.65 -3.64
C GLN A 132 -6.13 1.27 -2.55
N GLN A 133 -7.39 0.87 -2.51
CA GLN A 133 -8.37 1.42 -1.58
C GLN A 133 -9.19 0.34 -0.91
N VAL A 134 -9.52 0.57 0.36
CA VAL A 134 -10.40 -0.28 1.17
C VAL A 134 -11.61 0.53 1.60
N TRP A 135 -12.79 -0.02 1.29
CA TRP A 135 -14.08 0.61 1.58
C TRP A 135 -14.99 -0.34 2.35
N THR A 136 -15.98 0.22 3.03
CA THR A 136 -17.13 -0.54 3.56
C THR A 136 -18.43 -0.01 2.98
N HIS A 137 -19.42 -0.88 2.88
CA HIS A 137 -20.75 -0.54 2.39
C HIS A 137 -21.83 -1.33 3.15
N GLY A 138 -23.02 -0.74 3.34
CA GLY A 138 -24.11 -1.35 4.12
C GLY A 138 -24.80 -2.54 3.46
N ALA A 139 -24.84 -2.59 2.12
CA ALA A 139 -25.41 -3.73 1.39
C ALA A 139 -24.50 -4.97 1.41
N THR A 140 -25.11 -6.14 1.29
CA THR A 140 -24.42 -7.44 1.20
C THR A 140 -23.68 -7.59 -0.14
N PRO A 141 -22.69 -8.51 -0.25
CA PRO A 141 -21.98 -8.71 -1.51
C PRO A 141 -22.92 -9.10 -2.67
N GLY A 142 -23.99 -9.85 -2.39
CA GLY A 142 -24.99 -10.24 -3.39
C GLY A 142 -25.73 -9.05 -4.01
N GLU A 143 -26.03 -8.03 -3.19
CA GLU A 143 -26.72 -6.82 -3.64
C GLU A 143 -25.76 -5.80 -4.28
N LEU A 144 -24.53 -5.72 -3.76
CA LEU A 144 -23.55 -4.71 -4.15
C LEU A 144 -22.87 -5.04 -5.48
N ARG A 145 -22.51 -6.31 -5.71
CA ARG A 145 -21.78 -6.74 -6.92
C ARG A 145 -22.52 -6.39 -8.23
N PRO A 146 -23.84 -6.61 -8.38
CA PRO A 146 -24.57 -6.19 -9.57
C PRO A 146 -24.60 -4.67 -9.77
N ARG A 147 -24.75 -3.90 -8.67
CA ARG A 147 -24.76 -2.43 -8.71
C ARG A 147 -23.41 -1.88 -9.17
N LEU A 148 -22.31 -2.43 -8.64
CA LEU A 148 -20.95 -2.08 -9.05
C LEU A 148 -20.69 -2.38 -10.52
N ARG A 149 -21.08 -3.57 -10.99
CA ARG A 149 -20.99 -3.96 -12.40
C ARG A 149 -21.72 -2.96 -13.30
N ALA A 150 -22.96 -2.61 -12.97
CA ALA A 150 -23.74 -1.66 -13.74
C ALA A 150 -23.12 -0.25 -13.75
N ALA A 151 -22.57 0.20 -12.62
CA ALA A 151 -21.88 1.49 -12.53
C ALA A 151 -20.62 1.55 -13.40
N LEU A 152 -19.76 0.54 -13.30
CA LEU A 152 -18.54 0.42 -14.08
C LEU A 152 -18.84 0.39 -15.59
N GLN A 153 -19.82 -0.41 -16.00
CA GLN A 153 -20.24 -0.49 -17.41
C GLN A 153 -20.76 0.86 -17.93
N ARG A 154 -21.55 1.58 -17.13
CA ARG A 154 -22.06 2.93 -17.48
C ARG A 154 -20.93 3.93 -17.69
N GLU A 155 -19.84 3.79 -16.95
CA GLU A 155 -18.63 4.60 -17.09
C GLU A 155 -17.66 4.11 -18.18
N GLY A 156 -18.03 3.08 -18.94
CA GLY A 156 -17.24 2.56 -20.06
C GLY A 156 -16.14 1.58 -19.67
N TRP A 157 -16.14 1.08 -18.43
CA TRP A 157 -15.27 -0.03 -18.04
C TRP A 157 -15.76 -1.34 -18.64
N ARG A 158 -14.82 -2.16 -19.10
CA ARG A 158 -15.09 -3.50 -19.65
C ARG A 158 -14.53 -4.55 -18.72
N ALA A 159 -15.34 -5.55 -18.37
CA ALA A 159 -14.84 -6.68 -17.60
C ALA A 159 -13.78 -7.44 -18.41
N GLY A 160 -12.73 -7.90 -17.74
CA GLY A 160 -11.82 -8.93 -18.26
C GLY A 160 -12.56 -10.25 -18.48
N ALA A 161 -11.92 -11.20 -19.16
CA ALA A 161 -12.52 -12.46 -19.57
C ALA A 161 -13.43 -13.07 -18.49
N THR A 162 -14.66 -13.35 -18.92
CA THR A 162 -15.77 -13.84 -18.12
C THR A 162 -15.51 -15.27 -17.69
N ASP A 163 -15.02 -15.49 -16.47
CA ASP A 163 -15.58 -16.56 -15.63
C ASP A 163 -15.36 -16.35 -14.12
N ALA A 164 -16.44 -16.61 -13.39
CA ALA A 164 -16.62 -16.83 -11.95
C ALA A 164 -15.97 -15.90 -10.90
N ALA A 165 -16.87 -15.21 -10.17
CA ALA A 165 -16.68 -14.54 -8.86
C ALA A 165 -15.80 -13.27 -8.84
N PHE A 166 -16.25 -12.27 -8.08
CA PHE A 166 -15.32 -11.22 -7.62
C PHE A 166 -14.15 -11.93 -6.93
N PRO A 167 -12.88 -11.73 -7.36
CA PRO A 167 -12.36 -10.52 -8.01
C PRO A 167 -12.74 -10.30 -9.48
N GLY A 168 -13.33 -9.15 -9.80
CA GLY A 168 -13.54 -8.73 -11.19
C GLY A 168 -12.40 -7.81 -11.63
N ARG A 169 -11.68 -8.17 -12.71
CA ARG A 169 -10.77 -7.25 -13.40
C ARG A 169 -11.57 -6.43 -14.43
N TRP A 170 -11.27 -5.15 -14.52
CA TRP A 170 -11.94 -4.18 -15.36
C TRP A 170 -10.92 -3.33 -16.09
N PHE A 171 -11.22 -2.94 -17.32
CA PHE A 171 -10.31 -2.20 -18.18
C PHE A 171 -11.00 -0.99 -18.79
N LYS A 172 -10.29 0.13 -18.85
CA LYS A 172 -10.72 1.36 -19.53
C LYS A 172 -9.49 2.13 -20.01
N ALA A 173 -9.34 2.30 -21.32
CA ALA A 173 -8.13 2.88 -21.92
C ALA A 173 -6.85 2.20 -21.39
N ALA A 174 -5.89 2.97 -20.87
CA ALA A 174 -4.66 2.46 -20.27
C ALA A 174 -4.79 2.09 -18.77
N MET A 175 -6.02 2.02 -18.24
CA MET A 175 -6.30 1.72 -16.84
C MET A 175 -6.80 0.28 -16.66
N GLN A 176 -6.31 -0.36 -15.61
CA GLN A 176 -6.78 -1.66 -15.13
C GLN A 176 -7.26 -1.50 -13.68
N LEU A 177 -8.41 -2.07 -13.38
CA LEU A 177 -9.03 -2.03 -12.06
C LEU A 177 -9.38 -3.44 -11.61
N SER A 178 -8.85 -3.87 -10.48
CA SER A 178 -9.26 -5.08 -9.78
C SER A 178 -10.15 -4.72 -8.60
N ILE A 179 -11.28 -5.41 -8.45
CA ILE A 179 -12.21 -5.18 -7.34
C ILE A 179 -12.53 -6.51 -6.69
N VAL A 180 -12.43 -6.57 -5.36
CA VAL A 180 -12.87 -7.68 -4.53
C VAL A 180 -13.95 -7.18 -3.59
N VAL A 181 -15.04 -7.93 -3.45
CA VAL A 181 -16.12 -7.64 -2.49
C VAL A 181 -16.31 -8.86 -1.61
N VAL A 182 -16.14 -8.69 -0.30
CA VAL A 182 -16.29 -9.74 0.72
C VAL A 182 -17.33 -9.36 1.75
N GLU A 183 -17.84 -10.35 2.47
CA GLU A 183 -18.75 -10.11 3.60
C GLU A 183 -18.00 -9.44 4.75
N GLN A 184 -18.63 -8.43 5.34
CA GLN A 184 -18.19 -7.78 6.58
C GLN A 184 -19.43 -7.28 7.33
N PRO A 185 -19.92 -8.00 8.36
CA PRO A 185 -21.15 -7.62 9.06
C PRO A 185 -21.13 -6.17 9.56
N PRO A 186 -22.19 -5.37 9.34
CA PRO A 186 -23.50 -5.74 8.78
C PRO A 186 -23.63 -5.68 7.23
N GLY A 187 -22.55 -5.59 6.46
CA GLY A 187 -22.60 -5.46 4.99
C GLY A 187 -21.39 -6.05 4.27
N SER A 188 -20.69 -5.20 3.49
CA SER A 188 -19.56 -5.61 2.64
C SER A 188 -18.30 -4.80 2.89
N ALA A 189 -17.14 -5.45 2.77
CA ALA A 189 -15.87 -4.78 2.53
C ALA A 189 -15.51 -4.86 1.04
N ILE A 190 -14.91 -3.79 0.53
CA ILE A 190 -14.51 -3.65 -0.87
C ILE A 190 -13.02 -3.32 -0.91
N VAL A 191 -12.24 -4.13 -1.61
CA VAL A 191 -10.82 -3.87 -1.87
C VAL A 191 -10.63 -3.62 -3.35
N THR A 192 -9.85 -2.60 -3.66
CA THR A 192 -9.67 -2.11 -5.03
C THR A 192 -8.21 -1.91 -5.31
N VAL A 193 -7.79 -2.21 -6.53
CA VAL A 193 -6.46 -1.91 -7.05
C VAL A 193 -6.66 -1.33 -8.44
N LEU A 194 -6.35 -0.05 -8.62
CA LEU A 194 -6.39 0.67 -9.88
C LEU A 194 -4.96 0.94 -10.33
N ASP A 195 -4.59 0.45 -11.50
CA ASP A 195 -3.31 0.71 -12.15
C ASP A 195 -3.55 1.52 -13.42
N TRP A 196 -2.69 2.48 -13.73
CA TRP A 196 -2.68 3.18 -15.00
C TRP A 196 -1.26 3.48 -15.46
N ARG A 197 -1.11 3.61 -16.78
CA ARG A 197 0.12 4.11 -17.38
C ARG A 197 0.00 5.60 -17.65
N GLU A 198 1.04 6.35 -17.29
CA GLU A 198 1.17 7.78 -17.59
C GLU A 198 1.75 8.04 -18.98
#